data_AF-A0A060WN91-F1
#
_entry.id   AF-A0A060WN91-F1
#
_cell.length_a   1.000
_cell.length_b   1.000
_cell.length_c   1.000
_cell.angle_alpha   90.00
_cell.angle_beta   90.00
_cell.angle_gamma   90.00
#
_symmetry.space_group_name_H-M   'P 1'
#
loop_
_entity.id
_entity.type
_entity.pdbx_description
1 polymer ?
#
loop_
_entity_poly.entity_id
_entity_poly.type
_entity_poly.pdbx_seq_one_letter_code
_entity_poly.pdbx_strand_id
1 'polypeptide(L)'
;MQWQLSHLSSPQGFVKVVKSKAYFKRYQVKFRRRREGKTDYFARKRLVIQDKNKYNTPKYRMIVRFSNRDICCQIAYAKIEGDQIVAAAYSHELLKYGITVGLTNYVAAYCTGLLLASRLLNKFGLDQVYEGQVEVTGDEFNVESIDGQPGAFTCFLDAGLARTSTGNKVFGALRVLSTVASQFLTAQNDSLATTRRAKSSTQRCIANTSWA
;
A
#
# COMPACT_ATOMS: atom_id res chain seq x y z
N MET A 1 39.93 -38.53 49.26
CA MET A 1 38.56 -38.12 48.91
C MET A 1 38.49 -36.60 49.03
N GLN A 2 38.73 -35.86 47.93
CA GLN A 2 38.30 -34.47 47.72
C GLN A 2 38.92 -33.95 46.41
N TRP A 3 38.12 -33.96 45.34
CA TRP A 3 38.43 -33.19 44.14
C TRP A 3 37.81 -31.80 44.34
N GLN A 4 38.66 -30.77 44.37
CA GLN A 4 38.21 -29.37 44.39
C GLN A 4 37.55 -29.03 43.05
N LEU A 5 36.23 -28.84 43.08
CA LEU A 5 35.47 -28.16 42.04
C LEU A 5 35.89 -26.68 42.01
N SER A 6 36.71 -26.30 41.04
CA SER A 6 37.00 -24.89 40.75
C SER A 6 36.10 -24.39 39.62
N HIS A 7 35.24 -23.47 40.04
CA HIS A 7 34.45 -22.51 39.29
C HIS A 7 34.98 -22.09 37.91
N LEU A 8 34.11 -22.06 36.90
CA LEU A 8 33.58 -20.80 36.34
C LEU A 8 32.74 -21.11 35.09
N SER A 9 31.43 -20.97 35.26
CA SER A 9 30.46 -20.74 34.20
C SER A 9 30.76 -19.42 33.49
N SER A 10 31.40 -19.47 32.32
CA SER A 10 31.32 -18.39 31.35
C SER A 10 30.14 -18.68 30.40
N PRO A 11 29.06 -17.87 30.35
CA PRO A 11 28.16 -17.94 29.21
C PRO A 11 29.01 -17.55 28.00
N GLN A 12 29.34 -18.51 27.13
CA GLN A 12 30.06 -18.24 25.88
C GLN A 12 29.27 -17.19 25.10
N GLY A 13 29.71 -15.94 25.20
CA GLY A 13 29.22 -14.84 24.40
C GLY A 13 29.37 -15.17 22.92
N PHE A 14 28.44 -14.67 22.12
CA PHE A 14 28.34 -14.80 20.67
C PHE A 14 29.70 -14.93 19.96
N VAL A 15 30.10 -16.14 19.56
CA VAL A 15 31.30 -16.36 18.75
C VAL A 15 31.06 -15.71 17.38
N LYS A 16 31.82 -14.64 17.08
CA LYS A 16 31.72 -13.92 15.80
C LYS A 16 32.23 -14.81 14.67
N VAL A 17 31.32 -15.50 13.99
CA VAL A 17 31.62 -16.23 12.74
C VAL A 17 32.09 -15.20 11.70
N VAL A 18 33.38 -15.20 11.39
CA VAL A 18 33.97 -14.34 10.35
C VAL A 18 33.66 -14.94 8.98
N LYS A 19 32.93 -14.19 8.15
CA LYS A 19 32.62 -14.61 6.78
C LYS A 19 33.92 -14.65 5.95
N SER A 20 34.22 -15.80 5.36
CA SER A 20 35.44 -16.00 4.57
C SER A 20 35.34 -15.36 3.18
N LYS A 21 36.49 -15.12 2.53
CA LYS A 21 36.54 -14.65 1.14
C LYS A 21 35.78 -15.58 0.17
N ALA A 22 35.81 -16.89 0.44
CA ALA A 22 35.07 -17.89 -0.33
C ALA A 22 33.54 -17.71 -0.24
N TYR A 23 33.02 -17.24 0.90
CA TYR A 23 31.60 -16.91 1.07
C TYR A 23 31.18 -15.77 0.14
N PHE A 24 31.93 -14.66 0.14
CA PHE A 24 31.59 -13.48 -0.66
C PHE A 24 31.63 -13.74 -2.16
N LYS A 25 32.49 -14.65 -2.64
CA LYS A 25 32.53 -15.07 -4.05
C LYS A 25 31.24 -15.76 -4.52
N ARG A 26 30.52 -16.46 -3.65
CA ARG A 26 29.27 -17.18 -3.97
C ARG A 26 28.01 -16.42 -3.56
N TYR A 27 28.16 -15.28 -2.88
CA TYR A 27 27.04 -14.57 -2.31
C TYR A 27 26.30 -13.78 -3.40
N GLN A 28 25.15 -14.30 -3.84
CA GLN A 28 24.27 -13.58 -4.76
C GLN A 28 23.45 -12.53 -4.00
N VAL A 29 23.78 -11.26 -4.25
CA VAL A 29 23.09 -10.12 -3.62
C VAL A 29 21.67 -9.99 -4.15
N LYS A 30 20.71 -9.77 -3.25
CA LYS A 30 19.33 -9.46 -3.63
C LYS A 30 19.22 -8.02 -4.16
N PHE A 31 18.13 -7.72 -4.86
CA PHE A 31 17.86 -6.37 -5.39
C PHE A 31 17.96 -5.28 -4.32
N ARG A 32 18.40 -4.07 -4.73
CA ARG A 32 18.68 -2.93 -3.83
C ARG A 32 17.59 -2.69 -2.79
N ARG A 33 16.32 -2.52 -3.22
CA ARG A 33 15.21 -2.21 -2.29
C ARG A 33 14.81 -3.38 -1.39
N ARG A 34 15.17 -4.62 -1.75
CA ARG A 34 14.99 -5.79 -0.88
C ARG A 34 16.06 -5.82 0.22
N ARG A 35 17.28 -5.41 -0.10
CA ARG A 35 18.36 -5.23 0.90
C ARG A 35 18.04 -4.11 1.89
N GLU A 36 17.45 -3.02 1.41
CA GLU A 36 16.97 -1.92 2.26
C GLU A 36 15.65 -2.25 3.00
N GLY A 37 15.02 -3.40 2.71
CA GLY A 37 13.75 -3.78 3.34
C GLY A 37 12.59 -2.82 3.04
N LYS A 38 12.59 -2.13 1.89
CA LYS A 38 11.57 -1.12 1.54
C LYS A 38 10.47 -1.63 0.61
N THR A 39 10.69 -2.77 -0.05
CA THR A 39 9.77 -3.27 -1.07
C THR A 39 9.70 -4.77 -1.07
N ASP A 40 8.47 -5.27 -1.10
CA ASP A 40 8.19 -6.63 -1.50
C ASP A 40 8.03 -6.70 -3.03
N TYR A 41 8.98 -7.36 -3.70
CA TYR A 41 8.97 -7.51 -5.14
C TYR A 41 7.90 -8.50 -5.62
N PHE A 42 7.43 -9.41 -4.74
CA PHE A 42 6.38 -10.35 -5.10
C PHE A 42 5.03 -9.64 -5.30
N ALA A 43 4.61 -8.85 -4.32
CA ALA A 43 3.44 -7.99 -4.46
C ALA A 43 3.58 -6.98 -5.61
N ARG A 44 4.75 -6.30 -5.69
CA ARG A 44 4.98 -5.29 -6.74
C ARG A 44 4.89 -5.85 -8.16
N LYS A 45 5.38 -7.07 -8.40
CA LYS A 45 5.29 -7.73 -9.72
C LYS A 45 3.83 -7.84 -10.18
N ARG A 46 2.91 -8.25 -9.29
CA ARG A 46 1.48 -8.39 -9.59
C ARG A 46 0.78 -7.05 -9.83
N LEU A 47 1.20 -6.01 -9.12
CA LEU A 47 0.65 -4.66 -9.27
C LEU A 47 1.12 -3.96 -10.55
N VAL A 48 2.32 -4.25 -11.03
CA VAL A 48 2.92 -3.59 -12.22
C VAL A 48 2.57 -4.30 -13.52
N ILE A 49 2.47 -5.64 -13.51
CA ILE A 49 2.15 -6.38 -14.73
C ILE A 49 0.78 -5.96 -15.24
N GLN A 50 0.76 -5.58 -16.51
CA GLN A 50 -0.41 -5.26 -17.30
C GLN A 50 -0.62 -6.36 -18.36
N ASP A 51 -1.87 -6.59 -18.75
CA ASP A 51 -2.20 -7.48 -19.85
C ASP A 51 -1.52 -6.97 -21.13
N LYS A 52 -0.83 -7.86 -21.85
CA LYS A 52 -0.09 -7.47 -23.07
C LYS A 52 -1.00 -6.91 -24.17
N ASN A 53 -2.28 -7.26 -24.14
CA ASN A 53 -3.30 -6.74 -25.05
C ASN A 53 -3.54 -5.23 -24.83
N LYS A 54 -3.30 -4.75 -23.60
CA LYS A 54 -3.42 -3.34 -23.22
C LYS A 54 -2.02 -2.71 -23.28
N TYR A 55 -1.60 -2.37 -24.49
CA TYR A 55 -0.24 -1.95 -24.84
C TYR A 55 0.36 -0.86 -23.92
N ASN A 56 0.26 0.41 -24.33
CA ASN A 56 0.88 1.51 -23.60
C ASN A 56 -0.05 2.08 -22.52
N THR A 57 -1.16 1.39 -22.20
CA THR A 57 -2.11 1.82 -21.18
C THR A 57 -1.48 1.63 -19.80
N PRO A 58 -1.16 2.72 -19.09
CA PRO A 58 -0.48 2.62 -17.80
C PRO A 58 -1.41 2.01 -16.75
N LYS A 59 -0.85 1.13 -15.92
CA LYS A 59 -1.53 0.62 -14.73
C LYS A 59 -1.25 1.54 -13.54
N TYR A 60 -2.24 2.35 -13.17
CA TYR A 60 -2.11 3.30 -12.07
C TYR A 60 -2.20 2.63 -10.72
N ARG A 61 -1.35 3.07 -9.79
CA ARG A 61 -1.28 2.58 -8.42
C ARG A 61 -1.33 3.73 -7.43
N MET A 62 -2.17 3.61 -6.43
CA MET A 62 -2.18 4.48 -5.26
C MET A 62 -1.18 3.94 -4.23
N ILE A 63 -0.07 4.63 -4.08
CA ILE A 63 0.96 4.33 -3.09
C ILE A 63 0.62 5.07 -1.80
N VAL A 64 0.38 4.32 -0.72
CA VAL A 64 0.13 4.88 0.61
C VAL A 64 1.27 4.47 1.54
N ARG A 65 1.95 5.46 2.12
CA ARG A 65 3.07 5.25 3.03
C ARG A 65 2.90 6.10 4.27
N PHE A 66 2.99 5.45 5.42
CA PHE A 66 3.05 6.12 6.70
C PHE A 66 4.52 6.25 7.09
N SER A 67 4.92 7.47 7.39
CA SER A 67 6.12 7.74 8.18
C SER A 67 5.70 7.96 9.65
N ASN A 68 6.66 8.19 10.53
CA ASN A 68 6.36 8.40 11.95
C ASN A 68 5.51 9.64 12.22
N ARG A 69 5.57 10.66 11.35
CA ARG A 69 4.92 11.97 11.56
C ARG A 69 4.05 12.45 10.39
N ASP A 70 4.15 11.79 9.25
CA ASP A 70 3.50 12.22 8.00
C ASP A 70 2.93 11.03 7.23
N ILE A 71 1.84 11.28 6.52
CA ILE A 71 1.19 10.36 5.58
C ILE A 71 1.50 10.84 4.17
N CYS A 72 2.03 9.94 3.36
CA CYS A 72 2.33 10.18 1.96
C CYS A 72 1.39 9.33 1.10
N CYS A 73 0.57 10.01 0.32
CA CYS A 73 -0.30 9.40 -0.68
C CYS A 73 0.16 9.87 -2.06
N GLN A 74 0.38 8.93 -2.99
CA GLN A 74 0.82 9.24 -4.34
C GLN A 74 0.09 8.36 -5.35
N ILE A 75 -0.17 8.86 -6.54
CA ILE A 75 -0.59 8.05 -7.68
C ILE A 75 0.56 7.96 -8.66
N ALA A 76 0.94 6.72 -8.98
CA ALA A 76 2.08 6.44 -9.83
C ALA A 76 1.80 5.29 -10.79
N TYR A 77 2.49 5.31 -11.93
CA TYR A 77 2.52 4.21 -12.88
C TYR A 77 3.97 3.85 -13.19
N ALA A 78 4.20 2.62 -13.62
CA ALA A 78 5.56 2.11 -13.85
C ALA A 78 6.03 2.43 -15.29
N LYS A 79 7.26 2.94 -15.41
CA LYS A 79 8.05 2.94 -16.65
C LYS A 79 9.34 2.16 -16.43
N ILE A 80 10.05 1.85 -17.52
CA ILE A 80 11.32 1.11 -17.48
C ILE A 80 12.39 1.88 -16.70
N GLU A 81 12.45 3.19 -16.88
CA GLU A 81 13.38 4.09 -16.16
C GLU A 81 13.05 4.19 -14.67
N GLY A 82 11.76 4.14 -14.33
CA GLY A 82 11.28 4.29 -12.96
C GLY A 82 9.77 4.52 -12.87
N ASP A 83 9.24 4.59 -11.65
CA ASP A 83 7.84 4.96 -11.44
C ASP A 83 7.67 6.46 -11.69
N GLN A 84 6.71 6.84 -12.53
CA GLN A 84 6.32 8.24 -12.71
C GLN A 84 5.12 8.58 -11.84
N ILE A 85 5.21 9.71 -11.13
CA ILE A 85 4.17 10.20 -10.22
C ILE A 85 3.26 11.16 -11.00
N VAL A 86 1.96 10.92 -10.94
CA VAL A 86 0.93 11.78 -11.55
C VAL A 86 0.50 12.87 -10.58
N ALA A 87 0.14 12.48 -9.36
CA ALA A 87 -0.32 13.35 -8.29
C ALA A 87 0.23 12.86 -6.95
N ALA A 88 0.43 13.78 -6.02
CA ALA A 88 0.88 13.51 -4.67
C ALA A 88 0.13 14.41 -3.68
N ALA A 89 -0.08 13.89 -2.47
CA ALA A 89 -0.65 14.59 -1.34
C ALA A 89 0.08 14.15 -0.06
N TYR A 90 0.27 15.10 0.85
CA TYR A 90 0.94 14.88 2.12
C TYR A 90 0.10 15.38 3.27
N SER A 91 0.21 14.75 4.45
CA SER A 91 -0.61 15.17 5.60
C SER A 91 -0.21 16.53 6.17
N HIS A 92 1.05 16.95 6.01
CA HIS A 92 1.46 18.30 6.42
C HIS A 92 0.81 19.43 5.58
N GLU A 93 0.21 19.12 4.44
CA GLU A 93 -0.56 20.09 3.67
C GLU A 93 -1.94 20.35 4.29
N LEU A 94 -2.43 19.42 5.12
CA LEU A 94 -3.74 19.53 5.79
C LEU A 94 -3.84 20.73 6.74
N LEU A 95 -2.71 21.27 7.20
CA LEU A 95 -2.68 22.49 8.01
C LEU A 95 -3.30 23.68 7.27
N LYS A 96 -3.19 23.71 5.93
CA LYS A 96 -3.80 24.75 5.09
C LYS A 96 -5.33 24.66 5.05
N TYR A 97 -5.87 23.48 5.34
CA TYR A 97 -7.29 23.17 5.32
C TYR A 97 -7.90 23.16 6.73
N GLY A 98 -7.18 23.66 7.74
CA GLY A 98 -7.68 23.81 9.11
C GLY A 98 -7.43 22.62 10.05
N ILE A 99 -6.78 21.54 9.59
CA ILE A 99 -6.40 20.41 10.45
C ILE A 99 -5.01 20.68 11.03
N THR A 100 -4.99 21.18 12.26
CA THR A 100 -3.74 21.61 12.94
C THR A 100 -3.04 20.48 13.69
N VAL A 101 -3.77 19.47 14.16
CA VAL A 101 -3.24 18.40 15.03
C VAL A 101 -3.51 17.02 14.46
N GLY A 102 -2.65 16.07 14.81
CA GLY A 102 -2.92 14.65 14.56
C GLY A 102 -2.77 14.21 13.09
N LEU A 103 -1.72 14.64 12.39
CA LEU A 103 -1.48 14.35 10.97
C LEU A 103 -1.30 12.87 10.62
N THR A 104 -1.17 11.99 11.62
CA THR A 104 -0.97 10.55 11.43
C THR A 104 -2.17 9.71 11.89
N ASN A 105 -3.29 10.33 12.26
CA ASN A 105 -4.50 9.61 12.68
C ASN A 105 -5.24 9.03 11.45
N TYR A 106 -6.32 8.30 11.71
CA TYR A 106 -7.15 7.71 10.64
C TYR A 106 -7.84 8.79 9.79
N VAL A 107 -8.29 9.88 10.45
CA VAL A 107 -8.98 11.01 9.80
C VAL A 107 -8.04 11.75 8.83
N ALA A 108 -6.79 11.99 9.22
CA ALA A 108 -5.78 12.59 8.39
C ALA A 108 -5.48 11.72 7.16
N ALA A 109 -5.44 10.39 7.32
CA ALA A 109 -5.30 9.47 6.18
C ALA A 109 -6.47 9.63 5.19
N TYR A 110 -7.70 9.72 5.70
CA TYR A 110 -8.91 9.95 4.91
C TYR A 110 -8.82 11.31 4.17
N CYS A 111 -8.55 12.40 4.89
CA CYS A 111 -8.41 13.73 4.31
C CYS A 111 -7.27 13.82 3.27
N THR A 112 -6.12 13.17 3.50
CA THR A 112 -5.04 13.10 2.51
C THR A 112 -5.45 12.33 1.25
N GLY A 113 -6.27 11.28 1.39
CA GLY A 113 -6.84 10.55 0.26
C GLY A 113 -7.77 11.44 -0.56
N LEU A 114 -8.64 12.21 0.10
CA LEU A 114 -9.54 13.17 -0.53
C LEU A 114 -8.78 14.22 -1.33
N LEU A 115 -7.78 14.83 -0.68
CA LEU A 115 -6.94 15.85 -1.29
C LEU A 115 -6.24 15.32 -2.55
N LEU A 116 -5.75 14.08 -2.50
CA LEU A 116 -5.14 13.44 -3.64
C LEU A 116 -6.15 13.24 -4.79
N ALA A 117 -7.34 12.74 -4.48
CA ALA A 117 -8.39 12.48 -5.46
C ALA A 117 -8.79 13.76 -6.20
N SER A 118 -9.04 14.86 -5.47
CA SER A 118 -9.37 16.17 -6.08
C SER A 118 -8.21 16.69 -6.95
N ARG A 119 -6.95 16.54 -6.51
CA ARG A 119 -5.79 16.91 -7.34
C ARG A 119 -5.69 16.07 -8.60
N LEU A 120 -6.06 14.80 -8.54
CA LEU A 120 -6.04 13.91 -9.69
C LEU A 120 -7.13 14.29 -10.70
N LEU A 121 -8.37 14.45 -10.25
CA LEU A 121 -9.48 14.80 -11.14
C LEU A 121 -9.24 16.13 -11.84
N ASN A 122 -8.73 17.12 -11.11
CA ASN A 122 -8.36 18.42 -11.68
C ASN A 122 -7.29 18.29 -12.78
N LYS A 123 -6.32 17.38 -12.63
CA LYS A 123 -5.30 17.14 -13.66
C LYS A 123 -5.85 16.46 -14.91
N PHE A 124 -6.88 15.63 -14.77
CA PHE A 124 -7.52 14.92 -15.89
C PHE A 124 -8.76 15.64 -16.44
N GLY A 125 -9.20 16.74 -15.82
CA GLY A 125 -10.40 17.48 -16.23
C GLY A 125 -11.71 16.73 -15.95
N LEU A 126 -11.72 15.83 -14.96
CA LEU A 126 -12.87 14.96 -14.63
C LEU A 126 -13.68 15.45 -13.42
N ASP A 127 -13.37 16.64 -12.90
CA ASP A 127 -13.92 17.19 -11.65
C ASP A 127 -15.44 17.38 -11.72
N GLN A 128 -15.96 17.88 -12.85
CA GLN A 128 -17.39 18.11 -13.06
C GLN A 128 -18.18 16.83 -13.34
N VAL A 129 -17.50 15.77 -13.79
CA VAL A 129 -18.15 14.52 -14.20
C VAL A 129 -18.32 13.60 -13.00
N TYR A 130 -17.32 13.56 -12.12
CA TYR A 130 -17.27 12.65 -10.98
C TYR A 130 -17.06 13.44 -9.68
N GLU A 131 -18.12 14.07 -9.18
CA GLU A 131 -18.10 14.79 -7.89
C GLU A 131 -17.98 13.83 -6.69
N GLY A 132 -18.34 12.57 -6.87
CA GLY A 132 -18.35 11.56 -5.82
C GLY A 132 -19.50 11.75 -4.83
N GLN A 133 -19.35 11.19 -3.63
CA GLN A 133 -20.38 11.26 -2.58
C GLN A 133 -20.18 12.51 -1.72
N VAL A 134 -21.13 13.45 -1.80
CA VAL A 134 -21.11 14.73 -1.05
C VAL A 134 -21.35 14.50 0.45
N GLU A 135 -22.27 13.61 0.80
CA GLU A 135 -22.63 13.29 2.19
C GLU A 135 -21.98 11.99 2.65
N VAL A 136 -21.06 12.06 3.61
CA VAL A 136 -20.28 10.90 4.08
C VAL A 136 -21.10 10.04 5.05
N THR A 137 -21.91 9.11 4.53
CA THR A 137 -22.72 8.18 5.35
C THR A 137 -21.90 7.04 5.94
N GLY A 138 -20.72 6.76 5.39
CA GLY A 138 -19.87 5.66 5.86
C GLY A 138 -20.28 4.29 5.34
N ASP A 139 -21.06 4.26 4.26
CA ASP A 139 -21.37 3.06 3.48
C ASP A 139 -20.33 2.82 2.38
N GLU A 140 -20.37 1.65 1.74
CA GLU A 140 -19.51 1.32 0.62
C GLU A 140 -20.05 1.97 -0.66
N PHE A 141 -19.26 2.87 -1.23
CA PHE A 141 -19.58 3.53 -2.49
C PHE A 141 -18.40 3.38 -3.44
N ASN A 142 -18.67 2.81 -4.61
CA ASN A 142 -17.74 2.71 -5.73
C ASN A 142 -18.34 3.47 -6.89
N VAL A 143 -17.56 4.37 -7.48
CA VAL A 143 -18.00 5.10 -8.67
C VAL A 143 -18.06 4.15 -9.85
N GLU A 144 -19.25 4.02 -10.42
CA GLU A 144 -19.48 3.33 -11.69
C GLU A 144 -19.25 4.29 -12.86
N SER A 145 -18.83 3.74 -14.00
CA SER A 145 -18.69 4.52 -15.22
C SER A 145 -20.07 4.88 -15.78
N ILE A 146 -20.25 6.16 -16.11
CA ILE A 146 -21.46 6.68 -16.75
C ILE A 146 -21.36 6.45 -18.27
N ASP A 147 -22.42 5.92 -18.87
CA ASP A 147 -22.48 5.68 -20.31
C ASP A 147 -22.43 7.01 -21.10
N GLY A 148 -21.54 7.07 -22.10
CA GLY A 148 -21.36 8.26 -22.96
C GLY A 148 -20.37 9.30 -22.45
N GLN A 149 -19.78 9.12 -21.27
CA GLN A 149 -18.73 9.98 -20.72
C GLN A 149 -17.38 9.23 -20.57
N PRO A 150 -16.26 9.95 -20.36
CA PRO A 150 -14.97 9.31 -20.11
C PRO A 150 -15.07 8.45 -18.85
N GLY A 151 -14.69 7.17 -18.96
CA GLY A 151 -14.80 6.23 -17.84
C GLY A 151 -14.05 6.71 -16.58
N ALA A 152 -14.60 6.35 -15.43
CA ALA A 152 -14.03 6.68 -14.13
C ALA A 152 -12.56 6.24 -14.03
N PHE A 153 -11.75 7.05 -13.33
CA PHE A 153 -10.35 6.74 -13.13
C PHE A 153 -10.21 5.41 -12.36
N THR A 154 -9.29 4.55 -12.76
CA THR A 154 -9.05 3.26 -12.08
C THR A 154 -7.65 3.21 -11.49
N CYS A 155 -7.56 2.77 -10.24
CA CYS A 155 -6.29 2.68 -9.52
C CYS A 155 -6.25 1.53 -8.53
N PHE A 156 -5.07 0.93 -8.39
CA PHE A 156 -4.84 -0.19 -7.46
C PHE A 156 -4.07 0.25 -6.22
N LEU A 157 -4.43 -0.26 -5.03
CA LEU A 157 -3.70 0.04 -3.80
C LEU A 157 -2.33 -0.64 -3.76
N ASP A 158 -1.29 0.14 -3.50
CA ASP A 158 0.05 -0.33 -3.12
C ASP A 158 0.28 -0.08 -1.62
N ALA A 159 -0.13 -1.06 -0.81
CA ALA A 159 0.17 -1.12 0.63
C ALA A 159 1.64 -1.46 0.92
N GLY A 160 2.40 -1.95 -0.06
CA GLY A 160 3.79 -2.40 0.03
C GLY A 160 4.05 -3.37 1.19
N LEU A 161 4.72 -2.88 2.24
CA LEU A 161 5.08 -3.69 3.41
C LEU A 161 4.12 -3.49 4.60
N ALA A 162 3.15 -2.58 4.49
CA ALA A 162 2.15 -2.39 5.53
C ALA A 162 1.30 -3.66 5.63
N ARG A 163 1.07 -4.12 6.87
CA ARG A 163 0.21 -5.27 7.12
C ARG A 163 -1.23 -4.90 6.77
N THR A 164 -1.88 -5.67 5.92
CA THR A 164 -3.32 -5.56 5.65
C THR A 164 -4.08 -6.22 6.80
N SER A 165 -4.41 -5.42 7.82
CA SER A 165 -5.28 -5.82 8.93
C SER A 165 -6.53 -4.96 8.93
N THR A 166 -7.63 -5.52 9.43
CA THR A 166 -8.89 -4.78 9.57
C THR A 166 -8.67 -3.51 10.39
N GLY A 167 -9.13 -2.39 9.83
CA GLY A 167 -8.99 -1.07 10.44
C GLY A 167 -7.61 -0.42 10.38
N ASN A 168 -6.72 -0.90 9.51
CA ASN A 168 -5.47 -0.19 9.24
C ASN A 168 -5.76 1.18 8.57
N LYS A 169 -5.01 2.20 8.95
CA LYS A 169 -5.07 3.58 8.40
C LYS A 169 -4.85 3.65 6.89
N VAL A 170 -4.13 2.68 6.31
CA VAL A 170 -3.98 2.55 4.84
C VAL A 170 -5.34 2.49 4.15
N PHE A 171 -6.30 1.80 4.75
CA PHE A 171 -7.65 1.69 4.20
C PHE A 171 -8.48 2.96 4.36
N GLY A 172 -8.14 3.82 5.34
CA GLY A 172 -8.75 5.15 5.47
C GLY A 172 -8.48 6.04 4.25
N ALA A 173 -7.23 6.03 3.76
CA ALA A 173 -6.88 6.76 2.52
C ALA A 173 -7.50 6.13 1.27
N LEU A 174 -7.59 4.80 1.22
CA LEU A 174 -8.21 4.07 0.12
C LEU A 174 -9.70 4.39 -0.04
N ARG A 175 -10.42 4.50 1.09
CA ARG A 175 -11.88 4.64 1.10
C ARG A 175 -12.36 5.92 0.42
N VAL A 176 -11.55 6.98 0.43
CA VAL A 176 -11.92 8.20 -0.30
C VAL A 176 -11.61 8.10 -1.77
N LEU A 177 -10.59 7.34 -2.14
CA LEU A 177 -10.30 7.17 -3.56
C LEU A 177 -11.40 6.35 -4.24
N SER A 178 -12.08 5.43 -3.54
CA SER A 178 -13.20 4.66 -4.11
C SER A 178 -14.45 5.52 -4.40
N THR A 179 -14.61 6.64 -3.69
CA THR A 179 -15.73 7.57 -3.95
C THR A 179 -15.52 8.45 -5.16
N VAL A 180 -14.34 8.42 -5.78
CA VAL A 180 -13.95 9.31 -6.88
C VAL A 180 -13.36 8.54 -8.07
N ALA A 181 -12.89 7.31 -7.83
CA ALA A 181 -12.26 6.42 -8.79
C ALA A 181 -12.79 4.99 -8.61
N SER A 182 -13.00 4.27 -9.70
CA SER A 182 -13.45 2.88 -9.66
C SER A 182 -12.29 1.97 -9.20
N GLN A 183 -12.42 1.37 -8.02
CA GLN A 183 -11.46 0.40 -7.51
C GLN A 183 -11.89 -1.02 -7.89
N PHE A 184 -11.06 -1.71 -8.67
CA PHE A 184 -11.12 -3.16 -8.74
C PHE A 184 -10.32 -3.73 -7.55
N LEU A 185 -11.05 -4.32 -6.59
CA LEU A 185 -10.62 -5.06 -5.39
C LEU A 185 -10.42 -4.26 -4.08
N THR A 186 -11.51 -4.08 -3.33
CA THR A 186 -11.48 -4.29 -1.88
C THR A 186 -12.60 -5.23 -1.46
N ALA A 187 -12.26 -6.30 -0.73
CA ALA A 187 -13.24 -7.14 -0.05
C ALA A 187 -13.68 -6.43 1.24
N GLN A 188 -14.98 -6.46 1.53
CA GLN A 188 -15.67 -5.73 2.60
C GLN A 188 -15.10 -5.89 4.02
N ASN A 189 -14.21 -6.85 4.25
CA ASN A 189 -13.77 -7.27 5.58
C ASN A 189 -12.68 -6.39 6.20
N ASP A 190 -11.98 -5.53 5.43
CA ASP A 190 -10.80 -4.80 5.90
C ASP A 190 -11.08 -3.40 6.47
N SER A 191 -12.32 -2.91 6.36
CA SER A 191 -12.74 -1.60 6.85
C SER A 191 -13.08 -1.60 8.35
N LEU A 192 -12.95 -0.44 9.03
CA LEU A 192 -13.35 -0.29 10.44
C LEU A 192 -14.87 -0.47 10.65
N ALA A 193 -15.69 -0.28 9.61
CA ALA A 193 -17.15 -0.32 9.71
C ALA A 193 -17.71 -1.76 9.74
N THR A 194 -16.89 -2.76 9.42
CA THR A 194 -17.32 -4.15 9.26
C THR A 194 -16.90 -5.02 10.45
N THR A 195 -17.33 -4.69 11.67
CA THR A 195 -17.30 -5.64 12.80
C THR A 195 -18.43 -6.66 12.67
N ARG A 196 -18.39 -7.51 11.64
CA ARG A 196 -19.03 -8.83 11.67
C ARG A 196 -17.93 -9.87 11.81
N ARG A 197 -17.99 -10.64 12.90
CA ARG A 197 -17.08 -11.74 13.29
C ARG A 197 -16.29 -12.31 12.11
N ALA A 198 -14.98 -12.08 12.12
CA ALA A 198 -14.05 -12.75 11.22
C ALA A 198 -14.16 -14.28 11.39
N LYS A 199 -14.91 -14.95 10.50
CA LYS A 199 -14.63 -16.34 10.19
C LYS A 199 -13.37 -16.34 9.32
N SER A 200 -12.33 -16.95 9.85
CA SER A 200 -11.06 -17.26 9.19
C SER A 200 -11.20 -17.50 7.69
N SER A 201 -10.66 -16.61 6.87
CA SER A 201 -10.48 -16.82 5.43
C SER A 201 -9.02 -16.60 5.03
N THR A 202 -8.09 -17.16 5.82
CA THR A 202 -6.68 -17.36 5.44
C THR A 202 -6.50 -18.49 4.40
N GLN A 203 -7.56 -18.88 3.69
CA GLN A 203 -7.56 -19.98 2.71
C GLN A 203 -8.44 -19.62 1.50
N ARG A 204 -7.98 -18.71 0.64
CA ARG A 204 -8.48 -18.67 -0.76
C ARG A 204 -7.51 -18.06 -1.78
N CYS A 205 -6.20 -18.12 -1.50
CA CYS A 205 -5.15 -17.80 -2.47
C CYS A 205 -4.18 -18.99 -2.68
N ILE A 206 -4.68 -20.22 -2.56
CA ILE A 206 -4.03 -21.46 -3.03
C ILE A 206 -5.14 -22.44 -3.43
N ALA A 207 -5.84 -22.16 -4.53
CA ALA A 207 -6.69 -23.14 -5.21
C ALA A 207 -7.17 -22.52 -6.52
N ASN A 208 -6.38 -22.72 -7.57
CA ASN A 208 -6.81 -23.08 -8.92
C ASN A 208 -5.57 -23.14 -9.82
N THR A 209 -4.66 -24.06 -9.46
CA THR A 209 -3.90 -24.82 -10.44
C THR A 209 -4.59 -26.17 -10.55
N SER A 210 -5.66 -26.23 -11.34
CA SER A 210 -6.09 -27.50 -11.92
C SER A 210 -5.40 -27.62 -13.27
N TRP A 211 -4.41 -28.51 -13.29
CA TRP A 211 -3.93 -29.11 -14.52
C TRP A 211 -5.07 -29.88 -15.17
N ALA A 212 -5.43 -29.48 -16.38
CA ALA A 212 -5.91 -30.31 -17.50
C ALA A 212 -6.00 -29.38 -18.72
#